data_AF-A0A183JA55-F1
#
_entry.id   AF-A0A183JA55-F1
#
_cell.length_a   1.000
_cell.length_b   1.000
_cell.length_c   1.000
_cell.angle_alpha   90.00
_cell.angle_beta   90.00
_cell.angle_gamma   90.00
#
_symmetry.space_group_name_H-M   'P 1'
#
loop_
_entity.id
_entity.type
_entity.pdbx_description
1 polymer ?
#
loop_
_entity_poly.entity_id
_entity_poly.type
_entity_poly.pdbx_seq_one_letter_code
_entity_poly.pdbx_strand_id
1 'polypeptide(L)'
;MQCQYQRGCLYRLKALGKRHSMDITLEGFHSWMFRGLTFLLPFLVMGYAFQLYNTYVLIKIYNTYSCVEWQTLALAAVFALVAVGNSVTTAQVCYHKFREERVASAQEKIKRYFQMNNNGDELKKE
;
A
#
# COMPACT_ATOMS: atom_id res chain seq x y z
N MET A 1 32.30 -27.02 12.59
CA MET A 1 32.96 -26.84 11.27
C MET A 1 32.00 -26.93 10.06
N GLN A 2 30.75 -27.40 10.20
CA GLN A 2 29.81 -27.59 9.05
C GLN A 2 29.15 -26.31 8.51
N CYS A 3 29.01 -25.23 9.28
CA CYS A 3 28.32 -24.00 8.84
C CYS A 3 29.05 -23.22 7.73
N GLN A 4 30.39 -23.29 7.66
CA GLN A 4 31.15 -22.54 6.64
C GLN A 4 30.97 -23.14 5.23
N TYR A 5 30.78 -24.46 5.15
CA TYR A 5 30.54 -25.15 3.89
C TYR A 5 29.14 -24.87 3.33
N GLN A 6 28.14 -24.79 4.21
CA GLN A 6 26.77 -24.43 3.84
C GLN A 6 26.70 -23.01 3.26
N ARG A 7 27.44 -22.05 3.85
CA ARG A 7 27.53 -20.68 3.35
C ARG A 7 28.18 -20.61 1.96
N GLY A 8 29.22 -21.40 1.69
CA GLY A 8 29.86 -21.47 0.38
C GLY A 8 28.93 -22.03 -0.72
N CYS A 9 28.15 -23.06 -0.41
CA CYS A 9 27.14 -23.59 -1.33
C CYS A 9 26.02 -22.56 -1.61
N LEU A 10 25.60 -21.81 -0.57
CA LEU A 10 24.60 -20.74 -0.68
C LEU A 10 25.07 -19.57 -1.58
N TYR A 11 26.35 -19.20 -1.48
CA TYR A 11 26.96 -18.17 -2.35
C TYR A 11 27.11 -18.66 -3.79
N ARG A 12 27.42 -19.94 -3.98
CA ARG A 12 27.49 -20.55 -5.31
C ARG A 12 26.12 -20.63 -5.96
N LEU A 13 25.06 -20.96 -5.20
CA LEU A 13 23.67 -20.88 -5.66
C LEU A 13 23.23 -19.45 -5.99
N LYS A 14 23.72 -18.45 -5.24
CA LYS A 14 23.53 -17.02 -5.55
C LYS A 14 24.26 -16.58 -6.83
N ALA A 15 25.42 -17.17 -7.12
CA ALA A 15 26.19 -16.92 -8.35
C ALA A 15 25.67 -17.70 -9.58
N LEU A 16 24.94 -18.81 -9.38
CA LEU A 16 24.35 -19.65 -10.44
C LEU A 16 23.08 -19.06 -11.07
N GLY A 17 22.66 -17.84 -10.72
CA GLY A 17 21.53 -17.16 -11.38
C GLY A 17 20.15 -17.79 -11.14
N LYS A 18 20.03 -18.82 -10.30
CA LYS A 18 18.78 -19.48 -9.87
C LYS A 18 18.03 -18.69 -8.77
N ARG A 19 18.30 -17.40 -8.65
CA ARG A 19 17.46 -16.47 -7.89
C ARG A 19 17.05 -15.39 -8.86
N HIS A 20 15.74 -15.20 -9.00
CA HIS A 20 15.14 -14.06 -9.67
C HIS A 20 15.71 -12.79 -9.04
N SER A 21 16.78 -12.27 -9.64
CA SER A 21 17.62 -11.20 -9.10
C SER A 21 17.55 -9.98 -10.00
N MET A 22 16.40 -9.77 -10.65
CA MET A 22 16.13 -8.56 -11.42
C MET A 22 15.20 -7.58 -10.68
N ASP A 23 14.51 -7.99 -9.60
CA ASP A 23 13.65 -7.09 -8.82
C ASP A 23 14.37 -6.33 -7.68
N ILE A 24 15.62 -6.69 -7.35
CA ILE A 24 16.27 -6.21 -6.12
C ILE A 24 16.69 -4.73 -6.14
N THR A 25 16.70 -4.08 -7.31
CA THR A 25 16.90 -2.62 -7.42
C THR A 25 15.59 -1.83 -7.52
N LEU A 26 14.47 -2.47 -7.85
CA LEU A 26 13.16 -1.81 -7.93
C LEU A 26 12.39 -1.93 -6.60
N GLU A 27 12.42 -3.07 -5.92
CA GLU A 27 11.70 -3.26 -4.64
C GLU A 27 12.20 -2.31 -3.53
N GLY A 28 13.50 -1.98 -3.50
CA GLY A 28 14.08 -1.05 -2.52
C GLY A 28 13.59 0.39 -2.71
N PHE A 29 13.56 0.88 -3.96
CA PHE A 29 13.03 2.21 -4.29
C PHE A 29 11.52 2.28 -4.11
N HIS A 30 10.78 1.26 -4.56
CA HIS A 30 9.34 1.19 -4.36
C HIS A 30 8.97 1.13 -2.87
N SER A 31 9.68 0.36 -2.05
CA SER A 31 9.41 0.25 -0.61
C SER A 31 9.76 1.54 0.16
N TRP A 32 10.85 2.22 -0.22
CA TRP A 32 11.21 3.52 0.36
C TRP A 32 10.25 4.65 -0.06
N MET A 33 9.90 4.73 -1.35
CA MET A 33 8.92 5.69 -1.89
C MET A 33 7.53 5.45 -1.29
N PHE A 34 7.17 4.18 -1.09
CA PHE A 34 5.89 3.80 -0.51
C PHE A 34 5.74 4.28 0.94
N ARG A 35 6.82 4.28 1.74
CA ARG A 35 6.80 4.80 3.12
C ARG A 35 6.50 6.30 3.18
N GLY A 36 7.00 7.08 2.22
CA GLY A 36 6.67 8.51 2.07
C GLY A 36 5.27 8.75 1.52
N LEU A 37 4.83 7.94 0.56
CA LEU A 37 3.50 8.06 -0.04
C LEU A 37 2.37 7.73 0.95
N THR A 38 2.55 6.70 1.78
CA THR A 38 1.57 6.32 2.82
C THR A 38 1.44 7.38 3.91
N PHE A 39 2.50 8.16 4.17
CA PHE A 39 2.42 9.31 5.08
C PHE A 39 1.66 10.50 4.47
N LEU A 40 1.80 10.72 3.16
CA LEU A 40 1.09 11.78 2.43
C LEU A 40 -0.41 11.45 2.23
N LEU A 41 -0.74 10.17 2.06
CA LEU A 41 -2.08 9.67 1.77
C LEU A 41 -3.17 10.11 2.77
N PRO A 42 -3.00 10.05 4.11
CA PRO A 42 -4.01 10.54 5.04
C PRO A 42 -4.28 12.04 4.91
N PHE A 43 -3.25 12.85 4.62
CA PHE A 43 -3.42 14.28 4.33
C PHE A 43 -4.20 14.51 3.04
N LEU A 44 -3.91 13.69 2.02
CA LEU A 44 -4.61 13.73 0.73
C LEU A 44 -6.11 13.39 0.88
N VAL A 45 -6.43 12.35 1.65
CA VAL A 45 -7.82 11.97 1.96
C VAL A 45 -8.55 13.08 2.71
N MET A 46 -7.89 13.73 3.67
CA MET A 46 -8.45 14.89 4.37
C MET A 46 -8.73 16.05 3.41
N GLY A 47 -7.85 16.30 2.44
CA GLY A 47 -8.07 17.26 1.36
C GLY A 47 -9.29 16.95 0.49
N TYR A 48 -9.52 15.68 0.14
CA TYR A 48 -10.71 15.28 -0.62
C TYR A 48 -12.00 15.41 0.19
N ALA A 49 -11.97 15.07 1.49
CA ALA A 49 -13.11 15.31 2.37
C ALA A 49 -13.45 16.80 2.47
N PHE A 50 -12.43 17.65 2.51
CA PHE A 50 -12.62 19.10 2.46
C PHE A 50 -13.18 19.56 1.11
N GLN A 51 -12.76 18.99 -0.03
CA GLN A 51 -13.36 19.30 -1.34
C GLN A 51 -14.86 18.92 -1.42
N LEU A 52 -15.26 17.79 -0.84
CA LEU A 52 -16.67 17.41 -0.73
C LEU A 52 -17.46 18.37 0.17
N TYR A 53 -16.86 18.80 1.29
CA TYR A 53 -17.46 19.81 2.16
C TYR A 53 -17.69 21.14 1.41
N ASN A 54 -16.70 21.61 0.65
CA ASN A 54 -16.84 22.80 -0.18
C ASN A 54 -17.97 22.63 -1.20
N THR A 55 -18.06 21.47 -1.85
CA THR A 55 -19.14 21.18 -2.80
C THR A 55 -20.51 21.27 -2.14
N TYR A 56 -20.68 20.68 -0.95
CA TYR A 56 -21.92 20.75 -0.19
C TYR A 56 -22.29 22.21 0.17
N VAL A 57 -21.32 23.00 0.59
CA VAL A 57 -21.51 24.43 0.89
C VAL A 57 -21.92 25.19 -0.38
N LEU A 58 -21.29 24.94 -1.53
CA LEU A 58 -21.64 25.56 -2.81
C LEU A 58 -23.08 25.24 -3.23
N ILE A 59 -23.50 23.98 -3.11
CA ILE A 59 -24.88 23.56 -3.43
C ILE A 59 -25.88 24.25 -2.48
N LYS A 60 -25.54 24.35 -1.19
CA LYS A 60 -26.37 25.05 -0.21
C LYS A 60 -26.53 26.53 -0.55
N ILE A 61 -25.44 27.20 -0.95
CA ILE A 61 -25.47 28.61 -1.37
C ILE A 61 -26.31 28.78 -2.64
N TYR A 62 -26.10 27.91 -3.64
CA TYR A 62 -26.87 27.90 -4.88
C TYR A 62 -28.38 27.84 -4.63
N ASN A 63 -28.82 26.91 -3.76
CA ASN A 63 -30.23 26.79 -3.39
C ASN A 63 -30.76 27.98 -2.57
N THR A 64 -29.93 28.53 -1.67
CA THR A 64 -30.35 29.63 -0.78
C THR A 64 -30.52 30.95 -1.54
N TYR A 65 -29.63 31.25 -2.47
CA TYR A 65 -29.63 32.51 -3.22
C TYR A 65 -30.33 32.41 -4.59
N SER A 66 -30.87 31.23 -4.95
CA SER A 66 -31.45 30.96 -6.28
C SER A 66 -30.58 31.52 -7.41
N CYS A 67 -29.29 31.25 -7.33
CA CYS A 67 -28.33 31.78 -8.29
C CYS A 67 -28.70 31.28 -9.70
N VAL A 68 -28.96 32.20 -10.63
CA VAL A 68 -29.24 31.89 -12.04
C VAL A 68 -27.97 31.44 -12.77
N GLU A 69 -26.81 31.78 -12.23
CA GLU A 69 -25.51 31.48 -12.82
C GLU A 69 -25.19 29.98 -12.75
N TRP A 70 -25.05 29.37 -13.92
CA TRP A 70 -24.68 27.96 -14.06
C TRP A 70 -23.24 27.66 -13.57
N GLN A 71 -22.40 28.69 -13.47
CA GLN A 71 -20.99 28.57 -13.07
C GLN A 71 -20.84 27.94 -11.68
N THR A 72 -21.70 28.32 -10.72
CA THR A 72 -21.66 27.79 -9.36
C THR A 72 -22.02 26.30 -9.33
N LEU A 73 -23.00 25.89 -10.14
CA LEU A 73 -23.42 24.50 -10.26
C LEU A 73 -22.35 23.65 -10.99
N ALA A 74 -21.77 24.18 -12.07
CA ALA A 74 -20.68 23.52 -12.78
C ALA A 74 -19.43 23.35 -11.90
N LEU A 75 -19.07 24.38 -11.13
CA LEU A 75 -17.95 24.32 -10.20
C LEU A 75 -18.18 23.28 -9.10
N ALA A 76 -19.39 23.24 -8.53
CA ALA A 76 -19.79 22.22 -7.57
C ALA A 76 -19.72 20.80 -8.18
N ALA A 77 -20.19 20.62 -9.41
CA ALA A 77 -20.13 19.33 -10.10
C ALA A 77 -18.69 18.86 -10.38
N VAL A 78 -17.79 19.77 -10.80
CA VAL A 78 -16.37 19.44 -11.01
C VAL A 78 -15.70 19.06 -9.69
N PHE A 79 -15.92 19.83 -8.62
CA PHE A 79 -15.36 19.48 -7.31
C PHE A 79 -15.90 18.15 -6.79
N ALA A 80 -17.19 17.86 -6.94
CA ALA A 80 -17.76 16.54 -6.61
C ALA A 80 -17.08 15.41 -7.40
N LEU A 81 -17.01 15.54 -8.73
CA LEU A 81 -16.50 14.48 -9.59
C LEU A 81 -15.03 14.20 -9.29
N VAL A 82 -14.21 15.25 -9.17
CA VAL A 82 -12.79 15.13 -8.84
C VAL A 82 -12.61 14.53 -7.45
N ALA A 83 -13.35 14.99 -6.44
CA ALA A 83 -13.22 14.49 -5.09
C ALA A 83 -13.65 13.02 -4.98
N VAL A 84 -14.76 12.63 -5.61
CA VAL A 84 -15.22 11.23 -5.62
C VAL A 84 -14.25 10.34 -6.39
N GLY A 85 -13.86 10.72 -7.60
CA GLY A 85 -12.96 9.93 -8.45
C GLY A 85 -11.60 9.70 -7.79
N ASN A 86 -11.02 10.76 -7.21
CA ASN A 86 -9.75 10.65 -6.51
C ASN A 86 -9.88 9.87 -5.20
N SER A 87 -10.98 10.03 -4.46
CA SER A 87 -11.23 9.26 -3.23
C SER A 87 -11.35 7.77 -3.52
N VAL A 88 -12.09 7.38 -4.56
CA VAL A 88 -12.28 5.96 -4.95
C VAL A 88 -10.94 5.34 -5.37
N THR A 89 -10.21 6.01 -6.27
CA THR A 89 -8.91 5.51 -6.74
C THR A 89 -7.92 5.37 -5.57
N THR A 90 -7.88 6.37 -4.69
CA THR A 90 -7.02 6.35 -3.49
C THR A 90 -7.42 5.25 -2.52
N ALA A 91 -8.72 5.09 -2.25
CA ALA A 91 -9.25 4.05 -1.37
C ALA A 91 -8.93 2.65 -1.90
N GLN A 92 -9.02 2.43 -3.22
CA GLN A 92 -8.67 1.17 -3.85
C GLN A 92 -7.19 0.84 -3.67
N VAL A 93 -6.29 1.80 -3.90
CA VAL A 93 -4.84 1.62 -3.68
C VAL A 93 -4.53 1.36 -2.21
N CYS A 94 -5.18 2.10 -1.31
CA CYS A 94 -5.02 1.96 0.13
C CYS A 94 -5.48 0.56 0.61
N TYR A 95 -6.65 0.12 0.14
CA TYR A 95 -7.19 -1.21 0.44
C TYR A 95 -6.29 -2.32 -0.08
N HIS A 96 -5.80 -2.19 -1.31
CA HIS A 96 -4.86 -3.15 -1.89
C HIS A 96 -3.63 -3.30 -1.01
N LYS A 97 -3.09 -2.18 -0.51
CA LYS A 97 -1.87 -2.22 0.28
C LYS A 97 -2.05 -2.75 1.70
N PHE A 98 -3.13 -2.34 2.38
CA PHE A 98 -3.46 -2.92 3.68
C PHE A 98 -3.63 -4.45 3.57
N ARG A 99 -4.18 -4.92 2.45
CA ARG A 99 -4.30 -6.36 2.20
C ARG A 99 -2.95 -7.04 1.98
N GLU A 100 -2.04 -6.43 1.22
CA GLU A 100 -0.67 -6.94 1.04
C GLU A 100 0.08 -7.06 2.36
N GLU A 101 0.04 -6.04 3.23
CA GLU A 101 0.72 -6.06 4.54
C GLU A 101 0.17 -7.15 5.47
N ARG A 102 -1.16 -7.34 5.47
CA ARG A 102 -1.83 -8.39 6.24
C ARG A 102 -1.40 -9.79 5.77
N VAL A 103 -1.35 -9.99 4.45
CA VAL A 103 -0.93 -11.26 3.84
C VAL A 103 0.54 -11.55 4.13
N ALA A 104 1.42 -10.55 3.98
CA ALA A 104 2.85 -10.69 4.28
C ALA A 104 3.08 -11.06 5.76
N SER A 105 2.38 -10.40 6.68
CA SER A 105 2.45 -10.69 8.12
C SER A 105 1.94 -12.10 8.46
N ALA A 106 0.93 -12.60 7.75
CA ALA A 106 0.40 -13.94 7.93
C ALA A 106 1.37 -15.03 7.41
N GLN A 107 1.95 -14.82 6.23
CA GLN A 107 2.96 -15.70 5.64
C GLN A 107 4.18 -15.84 6.56
N GLU A 108 4.62 -14.75 7.18
CA GLU A 108 5.77 -14.77 8.08
C GLU A 108 5.49 -15.58 9.36
N LYS A 109 4.27 -15.49 9.92
CA LYS A 109 3.85 -16.32 11.06
C LYS A 109 3.83 -17.82 10.71
N ILE A 110 3.29 -18.18 9.55
CA ILE A 110 3.24 -19.58 9.08
C ILE A 110 4.66 -20.12 8.90
N LYS A 111 5.55 -19.33 8.30
CA LYS A 111 6.95 -19.71 8.11
C LYS A 111 7.68 -19.95 9.43
N ARG A 112 7.46 -19.09 10.44
CA ARG A 112 8.01 -19.28 11.80
C ARG A 112 7.47 -20.54 12.48
N TYR A 113 6.18 -20.84 12.32
CA TYR A 113 5.59 -22.07 12.84
C TYR A 113 6.27 -23.32 12.24
N PHE A 114 6.45 -23.33 10.92
CA PHE A 114 7.10 -24.45 10.24
C PHE A 114 8.58 -24.62 10.64
N GLN A 115 9.32 -23.52 10.80
CA GLN A 115 10.71 -23.56 11.28
C GLN A 115 10.82 -24.10 12.72
N MET A 116 9.91 -23.71 13.61
CA MET A 116 9.89 -24.24 14.98
C MET A 116 9.60 -25.74 15.01
N ASN A 117 8.68 -26.22 14.15
CA ASN A 117 8.39 -27.65 14.07
C ASN A 117 9.59 -28.45 13.57
N ASN A 118 10.24 -28.00 12.50
CA ASN A 118 11.39 -28.68 11.91
C ASN A 118 12.60 -28.76 12.87
N ASN A 119 12.87 -27.69 13.63
CA ASN A 119 13.93 -27.71 14.66
C ASN A 119 13.58 -28.61 15.86
N GLY A 120 12.29 -28.74 16.21
CA GLY A 120 11.85 -29.64 17.28
C GLY A 120 12.00 -31.12 16.91
N ASP A 121 11.83 -31.45 15.62
CA ASP A 121 12.00 -32.80 15.10
C ASP A 121 13.48 -33.22 15.01
N GLU A 122 14.41 -32.27 14.81
CA GLU A 122 15.85 -32.53 14.90
C GLU A 122 16.31 -32.81 16.34
N LEU A 123 15.76 -32.12 17.33
CA LEU A 123 16.13 -32.31 18.74
C LEU A 123 15.62 -33.63 19.36
N LYS A 124 14.61 -34.26 18.78
CA LYS A 124 14.08 -35.56 19.24
C LYS A 124 14.84 -36.78 18.69
N LYS A 125 15.78 -36.56 17.76
CA LYS A 125 16.60 -37.62 17.16
C LYS A 125 17.98 -37.78 17.81
N GLU A 126 18.34 -36.90 18.73
CA GLU A 126 19.47 -37.06 19.66
C GLU A 126 19.00 -37.69 20.98
#